data_AF-A0A821DIA6-F1
#
_entry.id   AF-A0A821DIA6-F1
#
_cell.length_a   1.000
_cell.length_b   1.000
_cell.length_c   1.000
_cell.angle_alpha   90.00
_cell.angle_beta   90.00
_cell.angle_gamma   90.00
#
_symmetry.space_group_name_H-M   'P 1'
#
loop_
_entity.id
_entity.type
_entity.pdbx_description
1 polymer ?
#
loop_
_entity_poly.entity_id
_entity_poly.type
_entity_poly.pdbx_seq_one_letter_code
_entity_poly.pdbx_strand_id
1 'polypeptide(L)' 'DNVTIQATLRQLEQPICLFGEGSAERRKRLQNLISSLSDNEIAKILHKNEEDDEKVEDTK' A
#
# COMPACT_ATOMS: atom_id res chain seq x y z
N ASP A 1 8.76 3.73 -0.27
CA ASP A 1 8.28 4.83 0.59
C ASP A 1 7.26 4.36 1.60
N ASN A 2 7.28 4.90 2.83
CA ASN A 2 6.31 4.52 3.87
C ASN A 2 4.88 4.90 3.47
N VAL A 3 4.74 6.03 2.76
CA VAL A 3 3.47 6.55 2.23
C VAL A 3 2.82 5.55 1.27
N THR A 4 3.56 5.07 0.27
CA THR A 4 3.06 4.07 -0.70
C THR A 4 2.59 2.80 0.02
N ILE A 5 3.37 2.30 1.00
CA ILE A 5 3.01 1.09 1.77
C ILE A 5 1.69 1.30 2.51
N GLN A 6 1.50 2.46 3.16
CA GLN A 6 0.26 2.78 3.86
C GLN A 6 -0.92 2.92 2.88
N ALA A 7 -0.72 3.55 1.72
CA ALA A 7 -1.74 3.68 0.69
C ALA A 7 -2.18 2.31 0.15
N THR A 8 -1.23 1.43 -0.17
CA THR A 8 -1.51 0.06 -0.63
C THR A 8 -2.25 -0.74 0.45
N LEU A 9 -1.84 -0.64 1.72
CA LEU A 9 -2.54 -1.31 2.83
C LEU A 9 -3.98 -0.81 2.96
N ARG A 10 -4.22 0.49 2.77
CA ARG A 10 -5.57 1.07 2.77
C ARG A 10 -6.42 0.59 1.59
N GLN A 11 -5.83 0.46 0.40
CA GLN A 11 -6.50 -0.10 -0.79
C GLN A 11 -6.89 -1.57 -0.59
N LEU A 12 -6.07 -2.31 0.17
CA LEU A 12 -6.32 -3.71 0.55
C LEU A 12 -7.24 -3.86 1.77
N GLU A 13 -7.85 -2.77 2.23
CA GLU A 13 -8.72 -2.73 3.41
C GLU A 13 -8.05 -3.30 4.68
N GLN A 14 -6.72 -3.16 4.76
CA GLN A 14 -5.93 -3.59 5.89
C GLN A 14 -5.57 -2.42 6.81
N PRO A 15 -5.31 -2.70 8.10
CA PRO A 15 -4.71 -1.72 8.99
C PRO A 15 -3.39 -1.16 8.42
N ILE A 16 -3.30 0.18 8.33
CA ILE A 16 -2.10 0.88 7.82
C ILE A 16 -0.89 0.71 8.74
N CYS A 17 -1.11 0.50 10.03
CA CYS A 17 -0.10 0.20 11.02
C CYS A 17 -0.71 -0.60 12.18
N LEU A 18 0.02 -1.58 12.70
CA LEU A 18 -0.34 -2.27 13.94
C LEU A 18 0.42 -1.69 15.14
N PHE A 19 -0.09 -1.89 16.35
CA PHE A 19 0.61 -1.44 17.57
C PHE A 19 1.93 -2.19 17.73
N GLY A 20 3.02 -1.46 17.94
CA GLY A 20 4.37 -2.04 18.04
C GLY A 20 4.98 -2.48 16.71
N GLU A 21 4.28 -2.32 15.58
CA GLU A 21 4.79 -2.72 14.26
C GLU A 21 5.85 -1.73 13.75
N GLY A 22 7.07 -2.24 13.53
CA GLY A 22 8.14 -1.48 12.90
C GLY A 22 7.98 -1.33 11.38
N SER A 23 8.71 -0.37 10.79
CA SER A 23 8.73 -0.16 9.33
C SER A 23 9.12 -1.40 8.53
N ALA A 24 10.00 -2.25 9.06
CA ALA A 24 10.40 -3.49 8.42
C ALA A 24 9.28 -4.55 8.46
N GLU A 25 8.60 -4.69 9.59
CA GLU A 25 7.48 -5.61 9.76
C GLU A 25 6.30 -5.22 8.87
N ARG A 26 6.00 -3.92 8.79
CA ARG A 26 4.96 -3.39 7.90
C ARG A 26 5.20 -3.73 6.44
N ARG A 27 6.45 -3.55 5.97
CA ARG A 27 6.86 -3.96 4.62
C ARG A 27 6.68 -5.46 4.40
N LYS A 28 7.13 -6.28 5.36
CA LYS A 28 7.02 -7.73 5.27
C LYS A 28 5.56 -8.20 5.26
N ARG A 29 4.70 -7.56 6.06
CA ARG A 29 3.26 -7.83 6.07
C ARG A 29 2.62 -7.50 4.72
N LEU A 30 2.92 -6.33 4.16
CA LEU A 30 2.43 -5.97 2.83
C LEU A 30 2.94 -6.97 1.77
N GLN A 31 4.21 -7.34 1.80
CA GLN A 31 4.79 -8.33 0.89
C GLN A 31 4.06 -9.68 0.99
N ASN A 32 3.88 -10.21 2.20
CA ASN A 32 3.16 -11.46 2.41
C ASN A 32 1.72 -11.41 1.88
N LEU A 33 1.04 -10.28 2.07
CA LEU A 33 -0.32 -10.08 1.57
C LEU A 33 -0.35 -10.08 0.04
N ILE A 34 0.52 -9.30 -0.61
CA ILE A 34 0.63 -9.26 -2.07
C ILE A 34 0.96 -10.64 -2.62
N SER A 35 1.86 -11.39 -1.98
CA SER A 35 2.21 -12.76 -2.39
C SER A 35 1.06 -13.76 -2.27
N SER A 36 0.01 -13.45 -1.52
CA SER A 36 -1.20 -14.28 -1.41
C SER A 36 -2.28 -13.92 -2.44
N LEU A 37 -2.14 -12.78 -3.11
CA LEU A 37 -3.09 -12.30 -4.12
C LEU A 37 -2.79 -12.91 -5.49
N SER A 38 -3.83 -13.00 -6.33
CA SER A 38 -3.67 -13.38 -7.73
C SER A 38 -3.15 -12.20 -8.55
N ASP A 39 -2.51 -12.49 -9.70
CA ASP A 39 -1.92 -11.47 -10.57
C ASP A 39 -2.93 -10.38 -11.00
N ASN A 40 -4.21 -10.74 -11.13
CA ASN A 40 -5.28 -9.81 -11.48
C ASN A 40 -5.56 -8.80 -10.34
N GLU A 41 -5.58 -9.27 -9.10
CA GLU A 41 -5.77 -8.41 -7.92
C GLU A 41 -4.56 -7.50 -7.72
N ILE A 42 -3.35 -8.02 -7.94
CA ILE A 42 -2.11 -7.23 -7.90
C ILE A 42 -2.15 -6.12 -8.97
N ALA A 43 -2.57 -6.43 -10.19
CA ALA A 43 -2.68 -5.45 -11.27
C ALA A 43 -3.68 -4.32 -10.92
N LYS A 44 -4.82 -4.64 -10.31
CA LYS A 44 -5.80 -3.62 -9.86
C LYS A 44 -5.20 -2.66 -8.83
N ILE A 45 -4.41 -3.17 -7.90
CA ILE A 45 -3.77 -2.37 -6.84
C ILE A 45 -2.71 -1.46 -7.45
N LEU A 46 -1.89 -1.98 -8.37
CA LEU A 46 -0.84 -1.20 -9.03
C LEU A 46 -1.42 -0.10 -9.92
N HIS A 47 -2.41 -0.42 -10.76
CA HIS A 47 -3.03 0.57 -11.65
C HIS A 47 -3.84 1.64 -10.90
N LYS A 48 -4.46 1.29 -9.77
CA LYS A 48 -5.19 2.27 -8.96
C LYS A 48 -4.29 3.30 -8.28
N ASN A 49 -3.00 2.99 -8.07
CA ASN A 49 -2.05 3.97 -7.56
C ASN A 49 -1.63 5.01 -8.62
N GLU A 50 -1.76 4.72 -9.93
CA GLU A 50 -1.43 5.68 -10.99
C GLU A 50 -2.45 6.85 -11.06
N GLU A 51 -3.69 6.64 -10.59
CA GLU A 51 -4.73 7.69 -10.58
C GLU A 51 -4.70 8.60 -9.34
N ASP A 52 -4.12 8.14 -8.21
CA ASP A 52 -4.05 8.89 -6.95
C ASP A 52 -2.75 9.74 -6.81
N ASP A 53 -1.71 9.47 -7.61
CA ASP A 53 -0.43 10.21 -7.55
C ASP A 53 -0.53 11.61 -8.18
N GLU A 54 -1.57 11.91 -8.97
CA GLU A 54 -1.80 13.22 -9.60
C GLU A 54 -2.37 14.29 -8.64
N LYS A 55 -2.53 13.98 -7.34
CA LYS A 55 -3.19 14.85 -6.34
C LYS A 55 -2.28 15.33 -5.20
N VAL A 56 -0.95 15.21 -5.34
CA VAL A 56 0.00 15.66 -4.30
C VAL A 56 1.04 16.65 -4.84
N GLU A 57 0.64 17.58 -5.72
CA GLU A 57 1.39 18.83 -5.93
C GLU A 57 0.43 20.02 -6.04
N ASP A 58 -0.13 20.50 -4.93
CA ASP A 58 -0.52 21.90 -4.79
C ASP A 58 -0.80 22.24 -3.32
N THR A 59 0.26 22.56 -2.56
CA THR A 59 0.24 23.53 -1.45
C THR A 59 1.62 23.66 -0.82
N LYS A 60 2.46 24.52 -1.40
CA LYS A 60 3.10 25.67 -0.72
C LYS A 60 4.03 26.44 -1.65
#